data_AF-A0A7W4Z7I0-F1
#
_entry.id   AF-A0A7W4Z7I0-F1
#
_cell.length_a   1.000
_cell.length_b   1.000
_cell.length_c   1.000
_cell.angle_alpha   90.00
_cell.angle_beta   90.00
_cell.angle_gamma   90.00
#
_symmetry.space_group_name_H-M   'P 1'
#
loop_
_entity.id
_entity.type
_entity.pdbx_description
1 polymer ?
#
loop_
_entity_poly.entity_id
_entity_poly.type
_entity_poly.pdbx_seq_one_letter_code
_entity_poly.pdbx_strand_id
1 'polypeptide(L)'
;MSNEKYAHQFKTMDDLRAIIKEFEGALARPTRNWSHPTLYRKRDVQEGDKLVQGVRKKDWLLSEDEKWVLPHNQMGLSFSSHWQHLKGVYKMKQKHNSGSPIHVYWVLEQADLPPGLKFESDHQKKGHYLLTVTEKILVHQLVAKLRWVADRMSVIKDAGENL
;
A
#
# COMPACT_ATOMS: atom_id res chain seq x y z
N MET A 1 19.50 -3.73 3.18
CA MET A 1 19.33 -3.00 1.91
C MET A 1 18.41 -3.86 1.06
N SER A 2 17.16 -3.45 0.86
CA SER A 2 16.17 -4.20 0.08
C SER A 2 16.52 -4.12 -1.41
N ASN A 3 16.62 -5.28 -2.06
CA ASN A 3 16.73 -5.39 -3.52
C ASN A 3 15.37 -4.99 -4.11
N GLU A 4 15.15 -3.70 -4.36
CA GLU A 4 13.98 -3.25 -5.12
C GLU A 4 14.06 -3.83 -6.53
N LYS A 5 13.09 -4.68 -6.91
CA LYS A 5 12.94 -5.14 -8.29
C LYS A 5 12.36 -3.99 -9.11
N TYR A 6 13.25 -3.27 -9.78
CA TYR A 6 12.92 -2.18 -10.70
C TYR A 6 12.16 -2.74 -11.90
N ALA A 7 10.91 -2.29 -12.08
CA ALA A 7 10.11 -2.68 -13.23
C ALA A 7 10.06 -1.55 -14.27
N HIS A 8 9.64 -0.32 -13.91
CA HIS A 8 9.42 0.76 -14.88
C HIS A 8 9.56 2.19 -14.29
N GLN A 9 9.69 3.20 -15.15
CA GLN A 9 9.59 4.63 -14.81
C GLN A 9 8.47 5.29 -15.62
N PHE A 10 7.87 6.35 -15.09
CA PHE A 10 6.85 7.14 -15.80
C PHE A 10 7.02 8.65 -15.55
N LYS A 11 6.62 9.48 -16.51
CA LYS A 11 6.60 10.96 -16.38
C LYS A 11 5.19 11.52 -16.44
N THR A 12 4.32 10.90 -17.23
CA THR A 12 2.93 11.34 -17.41
C THR A 12 1.94 10.33 -16.85
N MET A 13 0.71 10.79 -16.62
CA MET A 13 -0.38 9.88 -16.23
C MET A 13 -0.79 8.92 -17.34
N ASP A 14 -0.50 9.25 -18.61
CA ASP A 14 -0.76 8.35 -19.73
C ASP A 14 0.31 7.26 -19.83
N ASP A 15 1.58 7.58 -19.55
CA ASP A 15 2.65 6.58 -19.40
C ASP A 15 2.28 5.58 -18.30
N LEU A 16 1.88 6.10 -17.13
CA LEU A 16 1.47 5.28 -16.00
C LEU A 16 0.28 4.38 -16.37
N ARG A 17 -0.71 4.93 -17.09
CA ARG A 17 -1.87 4.17 -17.58
C ARG A 17 -1.45 3.03 -18.51
N ALA A 18 -0.51 3.29 -19.43
CA ALA A 18 -0.02 2.30 -20.37
C ALA A 18 0.67 1.15 -19.63
N ILE A 19 1.57 1.47 -18.69
CA ILE A 19 2.26 0.47 -17.87
C ILE A 19 1.24 -0.37 -17.10
N ILE A 20 0.30 0.24 -16.36
CA ILE A 20 -0.67 -0.50 -15.53
C ILE A 20 -1.57 -1.43 -16.34
N LYS A 21 -1.87 -1.12 -17.61
CA LYS A 21 -2.62 -2.04 -18.48
C LYS A 21 -1.89 -3.37 -18.69
N GLU A 22 -0.56 -3.37 -18.69
CA GLU A 22 0.25 -4.59 -18.80
C GLU A 22 0.16 -5.45 -17.52
N PHE A 23 -0.30 -4.87 -16.41
CA PHE A 23 -0.46 -5.51 -15.10
C PHE A 23 -1.93 -5.61 -14.69
N GLU A 24 -2.85 -5.75 -15.64
CA GLU A 24 -4.27 -5.92 -15.36
C GLU A 24 -4.49 -7.17 -14.47
N GLY A 25 -5.10 -6.96 -13.30
CA GLY A 25 -5.24 -7.98 -12.24
C GLY A 25 -4.29 -7.80 -11.05
N ALA A 26 -3.22 -7.01 -11.18
CA ALA A 26 -2.34 -6.69 -10.07
C ALA A 26 -3.00 -5.70 -9.08
N LEU A 27 -2.55 -5.75 -7.82
CA LEU A 27 -2.98 -4.83 -6.77
C LEU A 27 -1.92 -3.78 -6.50
N ALA A 28 -2.26 -2.52 -6.73
CA ALA A 28 -1.33 -1.40 -6.71
C ALA A 28 -1.64 -0.37 -5.62
N ARG A 29 -0.60 0.26 -5.09
CA ARG A 29 -0.67 1.24 -4.00
C ARG A 29 0.31 2.39 -4.24
N PRO A 30 -0.18 3.63 -4.39
CA PRO A 30 0.67 4.81 -4.43
C PRO A 30 1.28 5.12 -3.07
N THR A 31 2.59 5.36 -3.05
CA THR A 31 3.36 5.69 -1.86
C THR A 31 4.30 6.84 -2.16
N ARG A 32 4.43 7.78 -1.21
CA ARG A 32 5.36 8.90 -1.31
C ARG A 32 6.80 8.41 -1.41
N ASN A 33 7.66 9.13 -2.14
CA ASN A 33 9.08 8.87 -2.14
C ASN A 33 9.66 8.78 -0.71
N TRP A 34 10.64 7.88 -0.53
CA TRP A 34 11.30 7.53 0.73
C TRP A 34 10.43 6.86 1.79
N SER A 35 9.14 6.66 1.55
CA SER A 35 8.22 6.01 2.50
C SER A 35 8.10 4.51 2.20
N HIS A 36 7.87 3.71 3.25
CA HIS A 36 7.73 2.27 3.09
C HIS A 36 6.35 1.97 2.49
N PRO A 37 6.22 1.04 1.51
CA PRO A 37 4.95 0.83 0.82
C PRO A 37 3.85 0.25 1.72
N THR A 38 4.24 -0.46 2.79
CA THR A 38 3.31 -1.15 3.70
C THR A 38 3.37 -0.69 5.16
N LEU A 39 4.30 0.21 5.51
CA LEU A 39 4.48 0.70 6.88
C LEU A 39 4.57 2.22 6.87
N TYR A 40 4.07 2.85 7.93
CA TYR A 40 4.01 4.30 8.04
C TYR A 40 5.04 4.84 9.02
N ARG A 41 5.58 6.01 8.70
CA ARG A 41 6.25 6.93 9.63
C ARG A 41 5.29 8.08 9.94
N LYS A 42 5.64 8.89 10.96
CA LYS A 42 4.80 10.04 11.35
C LYS A 42 4.54 11.03 10.21
N ARG A 43 5.51 11.23 9.31
CA ARG A 43 5.35 12.09 8.12
C ARG A 43 4.40 11.53 7.05
N ASP A 44 4.04 10.24 7.13
CA ASP A 44 3.25 9.55 6.12
C ASP A 44 1.74 9.56 6.45
N VAL A 45 1.39 10.08 7.62
CA VAL A 45 0.04 10.05 8.19
C VAL A 45 -0.42 11.45 8.57
N GLN A 46 -1.73 11.61 8.75
CA GLN A 46 -2.30 12.90 9.14
C GLN A 46 -2.03 13.18 10.63
N GLU A 47 -2.10 14.46 11.00
CA GLU A 47 -2.09 14.82 12.42
C GLU A 47 -3.23 14.12 13.17
N GLY A 48 -2.95 13.63 14.37
CA GLY A 48 -3.87 12.79 15.15
C GLY A 48 -3.85 11.29 14.82
N ASP A 49 -3.26 10.86 13.70
CA ASP A 49 -3.12 9.42 13.41
C ASP A 49 -2.16 8.73 14.41
N LYS A 50 -2.67 7.69 15.08
CA LYS A 50 -1.88 6.85 15.98
C LYS A 50 -1.16 5.74 15.20
N LEU A 51 0.13 5.60 15.46
CA LEU A 51 0.99 4.55 14.91
C LEU A 51 1.47 3.63 16.02
N VAL A 52 1.39 2.32 15.79
CA VAL A 52 1.94 1.27 16.65
C VAL A 52 2.95 0.48 15.80
N GLN A 53 4.25 0.65 16.07
CA GLN A 53 5.33 0.01 15.29
C GLN A 53 5.24 0.21 13.76
N GLY A 54 4.75 1.38 13.33
CA GLY A 54 4.56 1.72 11.91
C GLY A 54 3.24 1.23 11.31
N VAL A 55 2.42 0.51 12.07
CA VAL A 55 1.03 0.16 11.72
C VAL A 55 0.12 1.31 12.15
N ARG A 56 -0.76 1.76 11.25
CA ARG A 56 -1.69 2.86 11.53
C ARG A 56 -3.00 2.33 12.11
N LYS A 57 -3.39 2.81 13.30
CA LYS A 57 -4.53 2.25 14.06
C LYS A 57 -5.85 2.24 13.28
N LYS A 58 -6.14 3.25 12.46
CA LYS A 58 -7.39 3.28 11.67
C LYS A 58 -7.47 2.25 10.55
N ASP A 59 -6.33 1.70 10.14
CA ASP A 59 -6.28 0.70 9.07
C ASP A 59 -6.50 -0.72 9.62
N TRP A 60 -6.47 -0.93 10.95
CA TRP A 60 -6.49 -2.28 11.54
C TRP A 60 -7.29 -2.33 12.84
N LEU A 61 -8.00 -3.43 13.08
CA LEU A 61 -8.68 -3.64 14.35
C LEU A 61 -7.67 -4.08 15.42
N LEU A 62 -7.21 -3.16 16.25
CA LEU A 62 -6.28 -3.47 17.34
C LEU A 62 -7.02 -3.86 18.61
N SER A 63 -6.44 -4.77 19.40
CA SER A 63 -6.88 -5.00 20.79
C SER A 63 -6.71 -3.74 21.65
N GLU A 64 -7.38 -3.69 22.79
CA GLU A 64 -7.33 -2.56 23.73
C GLU A 64 -5.89 -2.26 24.19
N ASP A 65 -5.08 -3.29 24.43
CA ASP A 65 -3.67 -3.17 24.80
C ASP A 65 -2.73 -2.92 23.61
N GLU A 66 -3.29 -2.84 22.39
CA GLU A 66 -2.60 -2.60 21.12
C GLU A 66 -1.46 -3.59 20.81
N LYS A 67 -1.43 -4.75 21.48
CA LYS A 67 -0.45 -5.81 21.21
C LYS A 67 -0.89 -6.74 20.09
N TRP A 68 -2.20 -6.82 19.85
CA TRP A 68 -2.79 -7.74 18.88
C TRP A 68 -3.54 -7.00 17.78
N VAL A 69 -3.52 -7.60 16.61
CA VAL A 69 -4.39 -7.26 15.48
C VAL A 69 -5.42 -8.36 15.38
N LEU A 70 -6.69 -7.98 15.40
CA LEU A 70 -7.83 -8.87 15.31
C LEU A 70 -8.28 -8.99 13.84
N PRO A 71 -8.78 -10.16 13.41
CA PRO A 71 -9.27 -10.34 12.05
C PRO A 71 -10.49 -9.46 11.79
N HIS A 72 -10.46 -8.77 10.66
CA HIS A 72 -11.56 -7.94 10.20
C HIS A 72 -11.50 -7.80 8.68
N ASN A 73 -12.55 -8.22 7.99
CA ASN A 73 -12.58 -8.28 6.52
C ASN A 73 -12.65 -6.89 5.84
N GLN A 74 -12.97 -5.84 6.59
CA GLN A 74 -13.06 -4.46 6.08
C GLN A 74 -12.10 -3.48 6.78
N MET A 75 -11.05 -3.99 7.44
CA MET A 75 -9.97 -3.18 7.99
C MET A 75 -8.64 -3.77 7.55
N GLY A 76 -7.93 -3.03 6.70
CA GLY A 76 -6.62 -3.44 6.23
C GLY A 76 -5.90 -2.34 5.48
N LEU A 77 -4.74 -2.69 4.94
CA LEU A 77 -3.95 -1.80 4.12
C LEU A 77 -4.58 -1.64 2.73
N SER A 78 -4.86 -0.41 2.30
CA SER A 78 -5.51 -0.09 1.01
C SER A 78 -4.67 -0.37 -0.25
N PHE A 79 -5.30 -0.98 -1.25
CA PHE A 79 -4.78 -1.22 -2.60
C PHE A 79 -5.85 -0.95 -3.66
N SER A 80 -5.41 -0.73 -4.90
CA SER A 80 -6.25 -0.48 -6.07
C SER A 80 -6.05 -1.59 -7.09
N SER A 81 -7.13 -2.20 -7.57
CA SER A 81 -7.08 -3.19 -8.66
C SER A 81 -7.45 -2.58 -10.02
N HIS A 82 -7.89 -1.32 -10.04
CA HIS A 82 -8.44 -0.68 -11.24
C HIS A 82 -7.87 0.71 -11.45
N TRP A 83 -7.61 1.05 -12.72
CA TRP A 83 -6.97 2.30 -13.12
C TRP A 83 -7.67 3.55 -12.58
N GLN A 84 -9.00 3.62 -12.67
CA GLN A 84 -9.74 4.81 -12.22
C GLN A 84 -9.59 5.04 -10.71
N HIS A 85 -9.64 3.96 -9.92
CA HIS A 85 -9.42 4.04 -8.48
C HIS A 85 -7.98 4.47 -8.17
N LEU A 86 -7.00 3.82 -8.81
CA LEU A 86 -5.58 4.13 -8.64
C LEU A 86 -5.24 5.57 -9.01
N LYS A 87 -5.75 6.08 -10.14
CA LYS A 87 -5.61 7.47 -10.59
C LYS A 87 -6.17 8.44 -9.55
N GLY A 88 -7.33 8.12 -8.96
CA GLY A 88 -7.94 8.92 -7.90
C GLY A 88 -7.05 8.99 -6.65
N VAL A 89 -6.57 7.84 -6.17
CA VAL A 89 -5.67 7.75 -5.00
C VAL A 89 -4.35 8.46 -5.26
N TYR A 90 -3.78 8.31 -6.46
CA TYR A 90 -2.55 8.99 -6.87
C TYR A 90 -2.68 10.51 -6.78
N LYS A 91 -3.71 11.07 -7.42
CA LYS A 91 -3.97 12.53 -7.39
C LYS A 91 -4.18 13.05 -5.97
N MET A 92 -4.90 12.28 -5.14
CA MET A 92 -5.07 12.61 -3.72
C MET A 92 -3.73 12.66 -2.99
N LYS A 93 -2.86 11.66 -3.19
CA LYS A 93 -1.52 11.62 -2.58
C LYS A 93 -0.65 12.77 -3.04
N GLN A 94 -0.66 13.09 -4.34
CA GLN A 94 0.08 14.22 -4.90
C GLN A 94 -0.37 15.55 -4.28
N LYS A 95 -1.69 15.79 -4.18
CA LYS A 95 -2.25 16.99 -3.55
C LYS A 95 -1.78 17.19 -2.11
N HIS A 96 -1.71 16.10 -1.33
CA HIS A 96 -1.29 16.15 0.07
C HIS A 96 0.23 16.10 0.29
N ASN A 97 1.02 15.86 -0.75
CA ASN A 97 2.48 15.75 -0.68
C ASN A 97 3.13 16.55 -1.80
N SER A 98 2.72 17.82 -1.92
CA SER A 98 3.24 18.73 -2.96
C SER A 98 4.77 18.77 -2.93
N GLY A 99 5.39 18.73 -4.12
CA GLY A 99 6.84 18.71 -4.29
C GLY A 99 7.54 17.39 -3.93
N SER A 100 6.81 16.30 -3.67
CA SER A 100 7.39 14.97 -3.48
C SER A 100 6.87 13.98 -4.52
N PRO A 101 7.76 13.23 -5.22
CA PRO A 101 7.33 12.19 -6.16
C PRO A 101 6.46 11.14 -5.47
N ILE A 102 5.49 10.61 -6.21
CA ILE A 102 4.60 9.54 -5.74
C ILE A 102 4.89 8.29 -6.58
N HIS A 103 5.49 7.27 -5.98
CA HIS A 103 5.75 6.01 -6.67
C HIS A 103 4.55 5.06 -6.54
N VAL A 104 4.36 4.19 -7.53
CA VAL A 104 3.30 3.17 -7.51
C VAL A 104 3.95 1.82 -7.28
N TYR A 105 3.59 1.18 -6.17
CA TYR A 105 4.04 -0.17 -5.85
C TYR A 105 2.92 -1.16 -6.14
N TRP A 106 3.23 -2.37 -6.60
CA TRP A 106 2.21 -3.39 -6.82
C TRP A 106 2.64 -4.77 -6.33
N VAL A 107 1.65 -5.64 -6.11
CA VAL A 107 1.82 -7.08 -5.91
C VAL A 107 1.20 -7.79 -7.11
N LEU A 108 1.96 -8.69 -7.74
CA LEU A 108 1.57 -9.37 -8.98
C LEU A 108 0.62 -10.54 -8.74
N GLU A 109 0.73 -11.25 -7.60
CA GLU A 109 -0.09 -12.44 -7.34
C GLU A 109 -0.53 -12.57 -5.87
N GLN A 110 -1.75 -13.08 -5.64
CA GLN A 110 -2.24 -13.43 -4.30
C GLN A 110 -1.45 -14.58 -3.66
N ALA A 111 -0.79 -15.43 -4.47
CA ALA A 111 0.04 -16.54 -4.02
C ALA A 111 1.29 -16.09 -3.23
N ASP A 112 1.71 -14.83 -3.43
CA ASP A 112 2.83 -14.20 -2.74
C ASP A 112 2.39 -13.44 -1.48
N LEU A 113 1.43 -13.97 -0.71
CA LEU A 113 1.07 -13.44 0.61
C LEU A 113 1.58 -14.36 1.72
N PRO A 114 2.11 -13.79 2.82
CA PRO A 114 2.47 -14.62 3.96
C PRO A 114 1.19 -15.17 4.60
N PRO A 115 1.24 -16.38 5.21
CA PRO A 115 0.08 -16.97 5.86
C PRO A 115 -0.57 -15.99 6.84
N GLY A 116 -1.89 -16.06 6.98
CA GLY A 116 -2.60 -15.16 7.89
C GLY A 116 -2.96 -13.80 7.28
N LEU A 117 -2.55 -13.48 6.05
CA LEU A 117 -2.99 -12.31 5.30
C LEU A 117 -3.79 -12.69 4.05
N LYS A 118 -4.76 -11.85 3.68
CA LYS A 118 -5.49 -11.95 2.40
C LYS A 118 -5.94 -10.60 1.90
N PHE A 119 -6.16 -10.50 0.59
CA PHE A 119 -6.87 -9.36 0.01
C PHE A 119 -8.38 -9.58 0.07
N GLU A 120 -9.09 -8.58 0.55
CA GLU A 120 -10.55 -8.50 0.57
C GLU A 120 -11.03 -7.32 -0.26
N SER A 121 -12.10 -7.48 -1.02
CA SER A 121 -12.72 -6.36 -1.71
C SER A 121 -13.39 -5.42 -0.70
N ASP A 122 -13.19 -4.11 -0.85
CA ASP A 122 -13.95 -3.12 -0.09
C ASP A 122 -15.41 -3.11 -0.56
N HIS A 123 -16.34 -3.34 0.36
CA HIS A 123 -17.77 -3.39 0.07
C HIS A 123 -18.33 -2.03 -0.38
N GLN A 124 -17.67 -0.93 -0.01
CA GLN A 124 -18.12 0.44 -0.30
C GLN A 124 -17.50 1.02 -1.57
N LYS A 125 -16.38 0.46 -2.05
CA LYS A 125 -15.57 1.06 -3.12
C LYS A 125 -15.12 0.03 -4.13
N LYS A 126 -15.79 0.01 -5.28
CA LYS A 126 -15.40 -0.86 -6.41
C LYS A 126 -13.94 -0.63 -6.82
N GLY A 127 -13.17 -1.71 -6.91
CA GLY A 127 -11.76 -1.68 -7.29
C GLY A 127 -10.80 -1.27 -6.17
N HIS A 128 -11.31 -1.02 -4.96
CA HIS A 128 -10.51 -0.90 -3.75
C HIS A 128 -10.45 -2.26 -3.04
N TYR A 129 -9.26 -2.64 -2.63
CA TYR A 129 -8.99 -3.87 -1.90
C TYR A 129 -8.22 -3.56 -0.62
N LEU A 130 -8.44 -4.38 0.39
CA LEU A 130 -7.81 -4.28 1.70
C LEU A 130 -6.96 -5.53 1.92
N LEU A 131 -5.67 -5.36 2.20
CA LEU A 131 -4.86 -6.44 2.74
C LEU A 131 -5.18 -6.56 4.23
N THR A 132 -5.89 -7.63 4.61
CA THR A 132 -6.45 -7.86 5.95
C THR A 132 -5.73 -9.00 6.66
N VAL A 133 -5.85 -9.08 7.99
CA VAL A 133 -5.46 -10.27 8.77
C VAL A 133 -6.63 -11.24 8.85
N THR A 134 -6.33 -12.54 8.73
CA THR A 134 -7.33 -13.61 8.74
C THR A 134 -7.48 -14.27 10.12
N GLU A 135 -6.52 -14.02 11.01
CA GLU A 135 -6.47 -14.55 12.36
C GLU A 135 -5.89 -13.50 13.31
N LYS A 136 -6.06 -13.72 14.62
CA LYS A 136 -5.47 -12.86 15.64
C LYS A 136 -3.96 -13.03 15.63
N ILE A 137 -3.22 -11.96 15.37
CA ILE A 137 -1.75 -11.96 15.36
C ILE A 137 -1.19 -10.85 16.22
N LEU A 138 0.05 -11.01 16.69
CA LEU A 138 0.75 -9.92 17.38
C LEU A 138 1.13 -8.82 16.39
N VAL A 139 1.16 -7.56 16.85
CA VAL A 139 1.52 -6.42 15.99
C VAL A 139 2.89 -6.58 15.35
N HIS A 140 3.90 -7.08 16.08
CA HIS A 140 5.23 -7.30 15.50
C HIS A 140 5.23 -8.39 14.40
N GLN A 141 4.34 -9.38 14.50
CA GLN A 141 4.15 -10.38 13.44
C GLN A 141 3.53 -9.75 12.20
N LEU A 142 2.53 -8.87 12.36
CA LEU A 142 1.99 -8.09 11.24
C LEU A 142 3.10 -7.26 10.58
N VAL A 143 3.92 -6.55 11.36
CA VAL A 143 5.04 -5.74 10.83
C VAL A 143 6.01 -6.60 10.01
N ALA A 144 6.39 -7.79 10.51
CA ALA A 144 7.25 -8.70 9.77
C ALA A 144 6.62 -9.17 8.45
N LYS A 145 5.33 -9.53 8.47
CA LYS A 145 4.57 -9.92 7.27
C LYS A 145 4.45 -8.76 6.27
N LEU A 146 4.19 -7.55 6.72
CA LEU A 146 4.11 -6.35 5.86
C LEU A 146 5.45 -6.01 5.20
N ARG A 147 6.57 -6.21 5.89
CA ARG A 147 7.92 -6.11 5.28
C ARG A 147 8.12 -7.18 4.22
N TRP A 148 7.75 -8.42 4.52
CA TRP A 148 7.84 -9.53 3.58
C TRP A 148 7.02 -9.30 2.30
N VAL A 149 5.83 -8.68 2.43
CA VAL A 149 5.02 -8.22 1.29
C VAL A 149 5.74 -7.11 0.53
N ALA A 150 6.27 -6.09 1.23
CA ALA A 150 7.00 -4.99 0.60
C ALA A 150 8.23 -5.47 -0.20
N ASP A 151 8.97 -6.45 0.32
CA ASP A 151 10.13 -7.05 -0.35
C ASP A 151 9.77 -7.74 -1.68
N ARG A 152 8.50 -8.08 -1.88
CA ARG A 152 7.97 -8.72 -3.11
C ARG A 152 7.24 -7.75 -4.02
N MET A 153 7.00 -6.53 -3.57
CA MET A 153 6.38 -5.52 -4.41
C MET A 153 7.39 -5.03 -5.45
N SER A 154 6.95 -4.94 -6.71
CA SER A 154 7.70 -4.17 -7.71
C SER A 154 7.23 -2.73 -7.69
N VAL A 155 8.06 -1.83 -8.23
CA VAL A 155 7.81 -0.39 -8.19
C VAL A 155 7.87 0.21 -9.59
N ILE A 156 6.89 1.06 -9.89
CA ILE A 156 6.93 2.05 -10.97
C ILE A 156 7.33 3.38 -10.34
N LYS A 157 8.52 3.88 -10.68
CA LYS A 157 9.00 5.14 -10.12
C LYS A 157 8.50 6.31 -10.97
N ASP A 158 7.77 7.21 -10.33
CA ASP A 158 7.61 8.59 -10.81
C ASP A 158 9.00 9.21 -10.97
N ALA A 159 9.35 9.57 -12.21
CA ALA A 159 10.63 10.18 -12.55
C ALA A 159 10.75 11.62 -12.04
N GLY A 160 9.65 12.23 -11.58
CA GLY A 160 9.59 13.64 -11.21
C GLY A 160 9.73 14.57 -12.42
N GLU A 161 9.49 15.85 -12.20
CA GLU A 161 10.06 16.87 -13.08
C GLU A 161 11.54 16.99 -12.69
N ASN A 162 12.45 16.87 -13.66
CA ASN A 162 13.83 17.29 -13.44
C ASN A 162 13.79 18.73 -12.93
N LEU A 163 14.31 18.98 -11.72
CA LEU A 163 14.59 20.34 -11.24
C LEU A 163 15.51 21.07 -12.22
#